data_AF-A0A9P7GQZ9-F1
#
_entry.id   AF-A0A9P7GQZ9-F1
#
_cell.length_a   1.000
_cell.length_b   1.000
_cell.length_c   1.000
_cell.angle_alpha   90.00
_cell.angle_beta   90.00
_cell.angle_gamma   90.00
#
_symmetry.space_group_name_H-M   'P 1'
#
loop_
_entity.id
_entity.type
_entity.pdbx_description
1 polymer ?
#
loop_
_entity_poly.entity_id
_entity_poly.type
_entity_poly.pdbx_seq_one_letter_code
_entity_poly.pdbx_strand_id
1 'polypeptide(L)'
;MPTIGVAKLSRQPKESDLFDTDKERVLYTPRDTTWTEIGEECALDGIGVNMVLAPSKFMDIGSIGVVASLTGGDLLYHPRFDSARDEPVLNSQLQRLMRRMQGYNCVMRIRCSNGMQISRTHYGNFCQTSPTNLEFGILDADKTISITLEHSGKSLTSRDSVFLQASLLYTTLNGERRARICNLALPVAELAMNVYQFADMETTLCHLAREGQGMHFLYPMQVLILMYDINSPGSPHKTEDVDNPRRPYGEMCFDPAWIQEVLRHGNEA
;
A
#
# COMPACT_ATOMS: atom_id res chain seq x y z
N MET A 1 14.17 9.95 19.13
CA MET A 1 15.04 9.49 18.03
C MET A 1 16.21 8.72 18.64
N PRO A 2 16.56 7.52 18.15
CA PRO A 2 17.69 6.75 18.64
C PRO A 2 19.03 7.40 18.25
N THR A 3 19.76 7.91 19.23
CA THR A 3 21.05 8.63 19.02
C THR A 3 22.28 7.82 19.46
N ILE A 4 22.06 6.67 20.09
CA ILE A 4 23.09 5.80 20.67
C ILE A 4 22.83 4.38 20.19
N GLY A 5 23.88 3.61 19.92
CA GLY A 5 23.80 2.20 19.52
C GLY A 5 24.03 1.96 18.03
N VAL A 6 23.74 0.73 17.61
CA VAL A 6 23.71 0.32 16.20
C VAL A 6 22.57 1.08 15.49
N ALA A 7 22.77 1.43 14.22
CA ALA A 7 21.80 2.19 13.41
C ALA A 7 21.42 3.57 13.99
N LYS A 8 22.35 4.21 14.72
CA LYS A 8 22.12 5.55 15.31
C LYS A 8 21.74 6.56 14.23
N LEU A 9 20.74 7.38 14.50
CA LEU A 9 20.26 8.39 13.57
C LEU A 9 20.88 9.76 13.89
N SER A 10 21.30 10.45 12.83
CA SER A 10 21.91 11.78 12.89
C SER A 10 20.84 12.88 13.02
N ARG A 11 21.28 14.13 13.13
CA ARG A 11 20.37 15.28 13.27
C ARG A 11 19.42 15.41 12.07
N GLN A 12 18.36 16.19 12.27
CA GLN A 12 17.40 16.53 11.22
C GLN A 12 18.14 17.05 9.96
N PRO A 13 17.84 16.52 8.77
CA PRO A 13 18.40 16.99 7.52
C PRO A 13 17.82 18.37 7.22
N LYS A 14 18.51 19.13 6.37
CA LYS A 14 17.97 20.41 5.91
C LYS A 14 16.90 20.14 4.85
N GLU A 15 15.67 19.96 5.31
CA GLU A 15 14.50 19.65 4.45
C GLU A 15 14.28 20.72 3.38
N SER A 16 14.59 21.99 3.67
CA SER A 16 14.53 23.11 2.72
C SER A 16 15.36 22.91 1.45
N ASP A 17 16.44 22.12 1.55
CA ASP A 17 17.38 21.91 0.43
C ASP A 17 16.97 20.69 -0.41
N LEU A 18 15.96 19.94 0.03
CA LEU A 18 15.56 18.64 -0.53
C LEU A 18 14.13 18.65 -1.07
N PHE A 19 13.24 19.46 -0.52
CA PHE A 19 11.85 19.60 -0.95
C PHE A 19 11.75 20.09 -2.40
N ASP A 20 10.77 19.60 -3.17
CA ASP A 20 10.58 19.91 -4.60
C ASP A 20 11.81 19.59 -5.48
N THR A 21 12.68 18.68 -5.03
CA THR A 21 13.82 18.20 -5.82
C THR A 21 13.77 16.69 -6.01
N ASP A 22 14.50 16.17 -7.01
CA ASP A 22 14.67 14.72 -7.20
C ASP A 22 15.34 14.00 -6.01
N LYS A 23 15.84 14.75 -5.03
CA LYS A 23 16.45 14.24 -3.80
C LYS A 23 15.46 14.14 -2.64
N GLU A 24 14.23 14.59 -2.81
CA GLU A 24 13.19 14.52 -1.77
C GLU A 24 12.97 13.08 -1.29
N ARG A 25 13.03 12.09 -2.20
CA ARG A 25 12.97 10.65 -1.88
C ARG A 25 13.91 10.21 -0.76
N VAL A 26 15.05 10.88 -0.59
CA VAL A 26 16.03 10.57 0.47
C VAL A 26 15.45 10.79 1.87
N LEU A 27 14.46 11.67 2.01
CA LEU A 27 13.75 11.92 3.27
C LEU A 27 12.90 10.73 3.72
N TYR A 28 12.43 9.91 2.77
CA TYR A 28 11.52 8.78 3.04
C TYR A 28 12.22 7.42 3.03
N THR A 29 13.48 7.38 2.60
CA THR A 29 14.31 6.17 2.66
C THR A 29 15.07 6.08 3.99
N PRO A 30 15.24 4.88 4.56
CA PRO A 30 16.12 4.70 5.71
C PRO A 30 17.53 5.21 5.45
N ARG A 31 18.05 5.98 6.39
CA ARG A 31 19.42 6.53 6.31
C ARG A 31 20.50 5.50 6.58
N ASP A 32 20.14 4.43 7.28
CA ASP A 32 20.99 3.30 7.61
C ASP A 32 20.27 2.02 7.19
N THR A 33 20.95 1.18 6.40
CA THR A 33 20.38 -0.07 5.84
C THR A 33 20.09 -1.08 6.94
N THR A 34 20.73 -0.96 8.10
CA THR A 34 20.47 -1.85 9.24
C THR A 34 19.01 -1.82 9.68
N TRP A 35 18.27 -0.72 9.50
CA TRP A 35 16.83 -0.70 9.79
C TRP A 35 16.03 -1.60 8.85
N THR A 36 16.38 -1.64 7.56
CA THR A 36 15.78 -2.56 6.58
C THR A 36 16.15 -4.01 6.91
N GLU A 37 17.43 -4.27 7.17
CA GLU A 37 17.94 -5.61 7.52
C GLU A 37 17.23 -6.19 8.76
N ILE A 38 17.08 -5.39 9.82
CA ILE A 38 16.33 -5.79 11.03
C ILE A 38 14.88 -6.14 10.68
N GLY A 39 14.23 -5.33 9.83
CA GLY A 39 12.85 -5.58 9.41
C GLY A 39 12.68 -6.87 8.62
N GLU A 40 13.60 -7.14 7.70
CA GLU A 40 13.63 -8.37 6.90
C GLU A 40 13.88 -9.60 7.77
N GLU A 41 14.89 -9.58 8.64
CA GLU A 41 15.19 -10.66 9.59
C GLU A 41 13.99 -10.93 10.51
N CYS A 42 13.38 -9.88 11.08
CA CYS A 42 12.19 -10.04 11.91
C CYS A 42 11.04 -10.69 11.13
N ALA A 43 10.78 -10.25 9.90
CA ALA A 43 9.68 -10.80 9.10
C ALA A 43 9.92 -12.29 8.79
N LEU A 44 11.15 -12.67 8.43
CA LEU A 44 11.57 -14.04 8.14
C LEU A 44 11.49 -14.96 9.36
N ASP A 45 11.81 -14.43 10.54
CA ASP A 45 11.70 -15.16 11.82
C ASP A 45 10.26 -15.16 12.37
N GLY A 46 9.30 -14.55 11.67
CA GLY A 46 7.89 -14.50 12.08
C GLY A 46 7.61 -13.52 13.22
N ILE A 47 8.44 -12.50 13.38
CA ILE A 47 8.35 -11.44 14.39
C ILE A 47 7.70 -10.20 13.77
N GLY A 48 6.55 -9.80 14.29
CA GLY A 48 5.87 -8.55 13.92
C GLY A 48 6.22 -7.41 14.88
N VAL A 49 6.53 -6.22 14.35
CA VAL A 49 6.88 -5.04 15.15
C VAL A 49 5.82 -3.96 14.98
N ASN A 50 5.13 -3.61 16.05
CA ASN A 50 4.30 -2.42 16.09
C ASN A 50 5.03 -1.29 16.83
N MET A 51 4.98 -0.07 16.29
CA MET A 51 5.63 1.10 16.87
C MET A 51 4.60 2.14 17.29
N VAL A 52 4.70 2.62 18.53
CA VAL A 52 3.92 3.75 19.03
C VAL A 52 4.89 4.88 19.31
N LEU A 53 4.81 5.94 18.50
CA LEU A 53 5.74 7.05 18.50
C LEU A 53 5.02 8.32 18.97
N ALA A 54 5.48 8.89 20.08
CA ALA A 54 4.96 10.14 20.63
C ALA A 54 6.05 11.23 20.72
N PRO A 55 6.67 11.67 19.61
CA PRO A 55 7.80 12.58 19.68
C PRO A 55 7.38 14.03 19.97
N SER A 56 8.17 14.70 20.80
CA SER A 56 8.08 16.15 21.06
C SER A 56 9.03 16.99 20.18
N LYS A 57 9.94 16.33 19.45
CA LYS A 57 10.94 16.91 18.55
C LYS A 57 11.10 16.00 17.34
N PHE A 58 11.81 16.45 16.30
CA PHE A 58 12.10 15.64 15.12
C PHE A 58 12.53 14.21 15.47
N MET A 59 11.90 13.26 14.78
CA MET A 59 12.20 11.85 14.84
C MET A 59 12.15 11.33 13.40
N ASP A 60 13.21 10.68 12.96
CA ASP A 60 13.33 10.16 11.61
C ASP A 60 12.50 8.87 11.44
N ILE A 61 11.20 9.07 11.18
CA ILE A 61 10.19 8.01 11.02
C ILE A 61 10.44 7.20 9.75
N GLY A 62 10.95 7.84 8.68
CA GLY A 62 11.31 7.15 7.43
C GLY A 62 12.33 6.04 7.66
N SER A 63 13.30 6.25 8.56
CA SER A 63 14.26 5.22 8.93
C SER A 63 13.67 4.13 9.83
N ILE A 64 13.11 4.49 10.98
CA ILE A 64 12.68 3.48 11.97
C ILE A 64 11.38 2.77 11.58
N GLY A 65 10.49 3.45 10.86
CA GLY A 65 9.16 2.95 10.50
C GLY A 65 9.20 1.78 9.52
N VAL A 66 10.27 1.66 8.73
CA VAL A 66 10.47 0.55 7.78
C VAL A 66 10.40 -0.81 8.48
N VAL A 67 10.88 -0.94 9.72
CA VAL A 67 10.78 -2.19 10.49
C VAL A 67 9.31 -2.58 10.70
N ALA A 68 8.45 -1.63 11.09
CA ALA A 68 7.03 -1.91 11.29
C ALA A 68 6.35 -2.27 9.95
N SER A 69 6.70 -1.55 8.87
CA SER A 69 6.15 -1.81 7.54
C SER A 69 6.54 -3.19 6.99
N LEU A 70 7.82 -3.57 7.05
CA LEU A 70 8.30 -4.86 6.53
C LEU A 70 7.76 -6.05 7.31
N THR A 71 7.59 -5.89 8.62
CA THR A 71 7.12 -6.98 9.49
C THR A 71 5.59 -7.13 9.51
N GLY A 72 4.86 -6.28 8.79
CA GLY A 72 3.39 -6.29 8.75
C GLY A 72 2.72 -5.66 9.97
N GLY A 73 3.47 -4.91 10.77
CA GLY A 73 2.95 -4.18 11.93
C GLY A 73 2.37 -2.81 11.59
N ASP A 74 2.08 -2.04 12.65
CA ASP A 74 1.56 -0.67 12.61
C ASP A 74 2.53 0.35 13.17
N LEU A 75 2.41 1.56 12.64
CA LEU A 75 3.08 2.75 13.13
C LEU A 75 2.04 3.76 13.61
N LEU A 76 1.86 3.87 14.93
CA LEU A 76 0.99 4.87 15.55
C LEU A 76 1.80 6.13 15.85
N TYR A 77 1.47 7.25 15.20
CA TYR A 77 2.21 8.49 15.31
C TYR A 77 1.40 9.58 16.03
N HIS A 78 1.92 10.09 17.14
CA HIS A 78 1.32 11.11 18.00
C HIS A 78 2.29 12.29 18.19
N PRO A 79 2.36 13.24 17.23
CA PRO A 79 3.24 14.39 17.34
C PRO A 79 2.80 15.31 18.48
N ARG A 80 3.75 15.79 19.29
CA ARG A 80 3.49 16.70 20.42
C ARG A 80 2.39 16.18 21.35
N PHE A 81 2.53 14.90 21.72
CA PHE A 81 1.59 14.20 22.58
C PHE A 81 1.33 14.97 23.88
N ASP A 82 0.05 15.19 24.17
CA ASP A 82 -0.45 15.74 25.42
C ASP A 82 -1.46 14.77 26.01
N SER A 83 -1.20 14.28 27.22
CA SER A 83 -2.06 13.31 27.90
C SER A 83 -3.51 13.80 28.04
N ALA A 84 -3.72 15.10 28.28
CA ALA A 84 -5.07 15.62 28.48
C ALA A 84 -5.92 15.56 27.19
N ARG A 85 -5.27 15.60 26.02
CA ARG A 85 -5.91 15.64 24.71
C ARG A 85 -5.92 14.28 24.00
N ASP A 86 -4.78 13.58 24.04
CA ASP A 86 -4.50 12.47 23.12
C ASP A 86 -4.67 11.09 23.78
N GLU A 87 -4.81 11.01 25.11
CA GLU A 87 -4.99 9.75 25.84
C GLU A 87 -6.19 8.93 25.30
N PRO A 88 -7.38 9.49 25.05
CA PRO A 88 -8.51 8.69 24.58
C PRO A 88 -8.25 8.01 23.23
N VAL A 89 -7.56 8.71 22.32
CA VAL A 89 -7.21 8.20 20.99
C VAL A 89 -6.16 7.10 21.11
N LEU A 90 -5.08 7.35 21.84
CA LEU A 90 -4.02 6.37 22.06
C LEU A 90 -4.55 5.10 22.74
N ASN A 91 -5.42 5.26 23.75
CA ASN A 91 -6.04 4.13 24.45
C ASN A 91 -6.91 3.30 23.49
N SER A 92 -7.74 3.95 22.65
CA SER A 92 -8.53 3.26 21.64
C SER A 92 -7.67 2.48 20.64
N GLN A 93 -6.58 3.08 20.15
CA GLN A 93 -5.68 2.44 19.21
C GLN A 93 -4.93 1.25 19.84
N LEU A 94 -4.43 1.40 21.07
CA LEU A 94 -3.80 0.30 21.81
C LEU A 94 -4.78 -0.84 22.07
N GLN A 95 -6.03 -0.53 22.43
CA GLN A 95 -7.06 -1.55 22.59
C GLN A 95 -7.33 -2.30 21.28
N ARG A 96 -7.43 -1.58 20.14
CA ARG A 96 -7.60 -2.22 18.82
C ARG A 96 -6.41 -3.12 18.50
N LEU A 97 -5.19 -2.62 18.68
CA LEU A 97 -3.95 -3.34 18.38
C LEU A 97 -3.84 -4.65 19.18
N MET A 98 -4.25 -4.64 20.46
CA MET A 98 -4.19 -5.82 21.33
C MET A 98 -5.35 -6.79 21.13
N ARG A 99 -6.53 -6.31 20.75
CA ARG A 99 -7.77 -7.13 20.70
C ARG A 99 -8.16 -7.62 19.32
N ARG A 100 -7.70 -6.98 18.25
CA ARG A 100 -8.03 -7.40 16.88
C ARG A 100 -7.50 -8.80 16.61
N MET A 101 -8.11 -9.47 15.62
CA MET A 101 -7.62 -10.76 15.16
C MET A 101 -6.27 -10.58 14.44
N GLN A 102 -5.28 -11.38 14.83
CA GLN A 102 -3.92 -11.35 14.28
C GLN A 102 -3.43 -12.78 14.03
N GLY A 103 -2.70 -12.96 12.94
CA GLY A 103 -1.92 -14.16 12.63
C GLY A 103 -0.43 -13.85 12.69
N TYR A 104 0.36 -14.85 13.03
CA TYR A 104 1.82 -14.76 13.18
C TYR A 104 2.54 -15.65 12.16
N ASN A 105 3.77 -15.29 11.82
CA ASN A 105 4.61 -16.02 10.86
C ASN A 105 3.82 -16.36 9.58
N CYS A 106 3.30 -15.32 8.95
CA CYS A 106 2.34 -15.44 7.86
C CYS A 106 3.07 -15.53 6.53
N VAL A 107 2.60 -16.43 5.67
CA VAL A 107 3.02 -16.48 4.26
C VAL A 107 1.76 -16.45 3.41
N MET A 108 1.63 -15.42 2.57
CA MET A 108 0.54 -15.29 1.62
C MET A 108 1.05 -15.55 0.21
N ARG A 109 0.23 -16.28 -0.56
CA ARG A 109 0.44 -16.52 -1.98
C ARG A 109 -0.86 -16.31 -2.72
N ILE A 110 -0.78 -15.57 -3.81
CA ILE A 110 -1.92 -15.32 -4.68
C ILE A 110 -1.70 -16.07 -5.99
N ARG A 111 -2.78 -16.65 -6.51
CA ARG A 111 -2.80 -17.41 -7.76
C ARG A 111 -3.97 -16.93 -8.62
N CYS A 112 -3.80 -17.02 -9.92
CA CYS A 112 -4.85 -16.74 -10.90
C CYS A 112 -4.98 -17.91 -11.88
N SER A 113 -6.15 -18.04 -12.50
CA SER A 113 -6.38 -18.98 -13.59
C SER A 113 -5.61 -18.58 -14.86
N ASN A 114 -5.47 -19.53 -15.77
CA ASN A 114 -4.82 -19.31 -17.07
C ASN A 114 -5.42 -18.11 -17.83
N GLY A 115 -4.57 -17.36 -18.51
CA GLY A 115 -4.94 -16.14 -19.24
C GLY A 115 -4.70 -14.85 -18.46
N MET A 116 -4.54 -14.95 -17.14
CA MET A 116 -4.04 -13.88 -16.29
C MET A 116 -2.69 -14.27 -15.69
N GLN A 117 -1.90 -13.26 -15.35
CA GLN A 117 -0.71 -13.36 -14.51
C GLN A 117 -0.80 -12.29 -13.43
N ILE A 118 -0.14 -12.56 -12.30
CA ILE A 118 -0.03 -11.60 -11.21
C ILE A 118 1.24 -10.80 -11.45
N SER A 119 1.14 -9.47 -11.43
CA SER A 119 2.31 -8.59 -11.59
C SER A 119 3.32 -8.85 -10.47
N ARG A 120 4.61 -8.59 -10.72
CA ARG A 120 5.66 -8.78 -9.69
C ARG A 120 5.57 -7.73 -8.58
N THR A 121 5.00 -6.57 -8.89
CA THR A 121 4.89 -5.45 -7.97
C THR A 121 3.61 -5.60 -7.14
N HIS A 122 3.78 -5.55 -5.83
CA HIS A 122 2.70 -5.62 -4.85
C HIS A 122 2.83 -4.45 -3.89
N TYR A 123 1.70 -3.99 -3.34
CA TYR A 123 1.71 -2.84 -2.43
C TYR A 123 1.04 -3.17 -1.09
N GLY A 124 1.78 -2.98 0.00
CA GLY A 124 1.34 -3.22 1.36
C GLY A 124 2.51 -3.38 2.33
N ASN A 125 2.19 -3.69 3.59
CA ASN A 125 3.17 -3.90 4.65
C ASN A 125 3.55 -5.39 4.70
N PHE A 126 4.61 -5.77 4.02
CA PHE A 126 5.16 -7.12 4.00
C PHE A 126 6.63 -7.12 3.60
N CYS A 127 7.29 -8.24 3.88
CA CYS A 127 8.59 -8.58 3.31
C CYS A 127 8.38 -9.47 2.09
N GLN A 128 9.09 -9.20 0.99
CA GLN A 128 8.99 -9.97 -0.24
C GLN A 128 10.35 -10.56 -0.62
N THR A 129 10.62 -11.76 -0.09
CA THR A 129 11.86 -12.52 -0.40
C THR A 129 11.77 -13.22 -1.76
N SER A 130 10.56 -13.44 -2.28
CA SER A 130 10.33 -14.08 -3.58
C SER A 130 9.22 -13.36 -4.35
N PRO A 131 9.23 -13.40 -5.69
CA PRO A 131 8.21 -12.71 -6.50
C PRO A 131 6.78 -13.27 -6.31
N THR A 132 6.63 -14.41 -5.64
CA THR A 132 5.33 -15.11 -5.50
C THR A 132 4.82 -15.26 -4.08
N ASN A 133 5.69 -15.09 -3.08
CA ASN A 133 5.33 -15.23 -1.67
C ASN A 133 5.51 -13.88 -0.98
N LEU A 134 4.49 -13.51 -0.21
CA LEU A 134 4.49 -12.34 0.65
C LEU A 134 4.59 -12.82 2.08
N GLU A 135 5.57 -12.33 2.81
CA GLU A 135 5.92 -12.79 4.15
C GLU A 135 5.62 -11.68 5.16
N PHE A 136 5.05 -12.07 6.31
CA PHE A 136 4.70 -11.15 7.37
C PHE A 136 5.10 -11.75 8.71
N GLY A 137 5.69 -10.93 9.58
CA GLY A 137 5.82 -11.28 10.99
C GLY A 137 4.44 -11.38 11.64
N ILE A 138 3.62 -10.36 11.44
CA ILE A 138 2.21 -10.29 11.87
C ILE A 138 1.34 -9.88 10.68
N LEU A 139 0.13 -10.45 10.60
CA LEU A 139 -0.93 -9.97 9.72
C LEU A 139 -2.24 -9.86 10.51
N ASP A 140 -2.86 -8.70 10.50
CA ASP A 140 -4.08 -8.42 11.25
C ASP A 140 -5.31 -8.14 10.37
N ALA A 141 -6.47 -8.02 11.01
CA ALA A 141 -7.76 -7.84 10.34
C ALA A 141 -7.92 -6.49 9.60
N ASP A 142 -7.10 -5.49 9.91
CA ASP A 142 -7.17 -4.14 9.32
C ASP A 142 -6.18 -3.97 8.15
N LYS A 143 -5.29 -4.95 7.93
CA LYS A 143 -4.30 -4.90 6.85
C LYS A 143 -4.91 -5.28 5.51
N THR A 144 -4.55 -4.50 4.50
CA THR A 144 -4.92 -4.71 3.10
C THR A 144 -3.69 -4.77 2.24
N ILE A 145 -3.72 -5.62 1.22
CA ILE A 145 -2.64 -5.81 0.25
C ILE A 145 -3.23 -5.57 -1.13
N SER A 146 -2.55 -4.77 -1.94
CA SER A 146 -2.95 -4.45 -3.29
C SER A 146 -2.07 -5.19 -4.28
N ILE A 147 -2.70 -5.80 -5.27
CA ILE A 147 -2.03 -6.55 -6.33
C ILE A 147 -2.54 -6.08 -7.69
N THR A 148 -1.66 -6.12 -8.68
CA THR A 148 -2.00 -5.84 -10.07
C THR A 148 -2.10 -7.16 -10.84
N LEU A 149 -3.14 -7.28 -11.66
CA LEU A 149 -3.34 -8.41 -12.55
C LEU A 149 -3.01 -7.97 -13.97
N GLU A 150 -2.32 -8.83 -14.71
CA GLU A 150 -1.90 -8.59 -16.08
C GLU A 150 -2.38 -9.73 -16.98
N HIS A 151 -2.55 -9.47 -18.28
CA HIS A 151 -2.87 -10.51 -19.23
C HIS A 151 -1.64 -11.36 -19.57
N SER A 152 -1.76 -12.67 -19.46
CA SER A 152 -0.68 -13.63 -19.78
C SER A 152 -0.48 -13.85 -21.29
N GLY A 153 -1.19 -13.10 -22.15
CA GLY A 153 -1.13 -13.21 -23.62
C GLY A 153 -2.09 -14.23 -24.25
N LYS A 154 -2.76 -15.08 -23.47
CA LYS A 154 -3.85 -15.94 -23.96
C LYS A 154 -5.14 -15.13 -24.05
N SER A 155 -5.82 -15.17 -25.20
CA SER A 155 -7.14 -14.55 -25.37
C SER A 155 -8.16 -15.20 -24.46
N LEU A 156 -8.89 -14.37 -23.72
CA LEU A 156 -10.04 -14.73 -22.89
C LEU A 156 -11.31 -14.29 -23.61
N THR A 157 -12.35 -15.11 -23.55
CA THR A 157 -13.66 -14.84 -24.16
C THR A 157 -14.72 -14.64 -23.09
N SER A 158 -15.86 -14.04 -23.45
CA SER A 158 -17.01 -13.88 -22.54
C SER A 158 -17.58 -15.18 -21.97
N ARG A 159 -17.22 -16.34 -22.55
CA ARG A 159 -17.58 -17.67 -22.03
C ARG A 159 -16.64 -18.16 -20.94
N ASP A 160 -15.46 -17.56 -20.82
CA ASP A 160 -14.49 -17.90 -19.80
C ASP A 160 -14.80 -17.16 -18.48
N SER A 161 -14.23 -17.65 -17.39
CA SER A 161 -14.20 -16.96 -16.11
C SER A 161 -12.78 -16.93 -15.59
N VAL A 162 -12.40 -15.81 -15.00
CA VAL A 162 -11.11 -15.65 -14.35
C VAL A 162 -11.28 -16.00 -12.88
N PHE A 163 -10.44 -16.88 -12.37
CA PHE A 163 -10.43 -17.26 -10.96
C PHE A 163 -9.19 -16.69 -10.28
N LEU A 164 -9.39 -16.12 -9.10
CA LEU A 164 -8.34 -15.65 -8.21
C LEU A 164 -8.42 -16.44 -6.91
N GLN A 165 -7.27 -16.82 -6.38
CA GLN A 165 -7.16 -17.49 -5.10
C GLN A 165 -6.04 -16.86 -4.28
N ALA A 166 -6.39 -16.25 -3.16
CA ALA A 166 -5.44 -15.86 -2.14
C ALA A 166 -5.39 -16.95 -1.06
N SER A 167 -4.21 -17.53 -0.86
CA SER A 167 -3.96 -18.50 0.21
C SER A 167 -3.01 -17.89 1.23
N LEU A 168 -3.45 -17.81 2.48
CA LEU A 168 -2.67 -17.33 3.62
C LEU A 168 -2.41 -18.50 4.58
N LEU A 169 -1.15 -18.82 4.79
CA LEU A 169 -0.71 -19.76 5.83
C LEU A 169 -0.22 -18.95 7.03
N TYR A 170 -0.78 -19.18 8.22
CA TYR A 170 -0.47 -18.40 9.41
C TYR A 170 -0.56 -19.23 10.69
N THR A 171 0.06 -18.75 11.76
CA THR A 171 -0.03 -19.33 13.10
C THR A 171 -0.97 -18.48 13.94
N THR A 172 -1.92 -19.13 14.63
CA THR A 172 -2.86 -18.45 15.53
C THR A 172 -2.21 -18.13 16.88
N LEU A 173 -2.86 -17.29 17.68
CA LEU A 173 -2.48 -17.00 19.08
C LEU A 173 -2.34 -18.27 19.95
N ASN A 174 -3.08 -19.33 19.63
CA ASN A 174 -3.04 -20.61 20.35
C ASN A 174 -1.92 -21.55 19.85
N GLY A 175 -1.06 -21.10 18.92
CA GLY A 175 0.03 -21.90 18.36
C GLY A 175 -0.37 -22.84 17.23
N GLU A 176 -1.62 -22.79 16.75
CA GLU A 176 -2.06 -23.66 15.65
C GLU A 176 -1.67 -23.08 14.29
N ARG A 177 -1.09 -23.92 13.42
CA ARG A 177 -0.83 -23.58 12.01
C ARG A 177 -2.08 -23.78 11.17
N ARG A 178 -2.63 -22.71 10.60
CA ARG A 178 -3.87 -22.71 9.83
C ARG A 178 -3.66 -22.12 8.44
N ALA A 179 -4.49 -22.56 7.49
CA ALA A 179 -4.59 -21.95 6.16
C ALA A 179 -5.95 -21.24 6.01
N ARG A 180 -5.95 -20.02 5.49
CA ARG A 180 -7.14 -19.28 5.06
C ARG A 180 -7.09 -19.14 3.54
N ILE A 181 -8.19 -19.45 2.87
CA ILE A 181 -8.28 -19.41 1.41
C ILE A 181 -9.46 -18.52 1.03
N CYS A 182 -9.20 -17.51 0.20
CA CYS A 182 -10.23 -16.66 -0.41
C CYS A 182 -10.22 -16.93 -1.91
N ASN A 183 -11.37 -17.32 -2.45
CA ASN A 183 -11.56 -17.54 -3.88
C ASN A 183 -12.51 -16.49 -4.44
N LEU A 184 -12.16 -15.94 -5.60
CA LEU A 184 -12.98 -14.98 -6.33
C LEU A 184 -13.08 -15.42 -7.78
N ALA A 185 -14.28 -15.37 -8.34
CA ALA A 185 -14.52 -15.62 -9.76
C ALA A 185 -15.00 -14.32 -10.41
N LEU A 186 -14.36 -13.91 -11.50
CA LEU A 186 -14.65 -12.70 -12.22
C LEU A 186 -15.11 -13.04 -13.65
N PRO A 187 -16.21 -12.45 -14.14
CA PRO A 187 -16.63 -12.60 -15.52
C PRO A 187 -15.67 -11.87 -16.46
N VAL A 188 -15.49 -12.38 -17.68
CA VAL A 188 -14.70 -11.73 -18.72
C VAL A 188 -15.61 -10.81 -19.54
N ALA A 189 -15.23 -9.55 -19.68
CA ALA A 189 -15.90 -8.58 -20.52
C ALA A 189 -15.14 -8.38 -21.84
N GLU A 190 -15.86 -8.40 -22.97
CA GLU A 190 -15.29 -8.13 -24.30
C GLU A 190 -15.38 -6.65 -24.70
N LEU A 191 -16.39 -5.95 -24.17
CA LEU A 191 -16.61 -4.52 -24.43
C LEU A 191 -16.04 -3.70 -23.27
N ALA A 192 -15.26 -2.67 -23.60
CA ALA A 192 -14.69 -1.74 -22.62
C ALA A 192 -15.78 -1.10 -21.74
N MET A 193 -16.93 -0.77 -22.31
CA MET A 193 -18.07 -0.19 -21.56
C MET A 193 -18.51 -1.07 -20.38
N ASN A 194 -18.50 -2.40 -20.53
CA ASN A 194 -18.86 -3.30 -19.44
C ASN A 194 -17.79 -3.30 -18.35
N VAL A 195 -16.50 -3.14 -18.70
CA VAL A 195 -15.43 -3.01 -17.72
C VAL A 195 -15.64 -1.76 -16.86
N TYR A 196 -15.94 -0.61 -17.49
CA TYR A 196 -16.23 0.63 -16.78
C TYR A 196 -17.48 0.53 -15.90
N GLN A 197 -18.54 -0.09 -16.42
CA GLN A 197 -19.81 -0.24 -15.70
C GLN A 197 -19.67 -1.06 -14.41
N PHE A 198 -18.81 -2.07 -14.40
CA PHE A 198 -18.58 -2.96 -13.25
C PHE A 198 -17.33 -2.61 -12.44
N ALA A 199 -16.65 -1.51 -12.75
CA ALA A 199 -15.47 -1.09 -12.02
C ALA A 199 -15.81 -0.59 -10.63
N ASP A 200 -15.05 -1.03 -9.64
CA ASP A 200 -15.09 -0.48 -8.29
C ASP A 200 -14.12 0.71 -8.21
N MET A 201 -14.70 1.90 -8.10
CA MET A 201 -13.96 3.16 -8.05
C MET A 201 -13.10 3.26 -6.79
N GLU A 202 -13.58 2.80 -5.64
CA GLU A 202 -12.84 2.90 -4.37
C GLU A 202 -11.61 1.99 -4.40
N THR A 203 -11.77 0.78 -4.91
CA THR A 203 -10.65 -0.16 -5.09
C THR A 203 -9.61 0.39 -6.06
N THR A 204 -10.05 0.98 -7.18
CA THR A 204 -9.15 1.58 -8.19
C THR A 204 -8.37 2.75 -7.59
N LEU A 205 -9.05 3.65 -6.88
CA LEU A 205 -8.43 4.79 -6.19
C LEU A 205 -7.42 4.35 -5.14
N CYS A 206 -7.80 3.39 -4.29
CA CYS A 206 -6.91 2.84 -3.27
C CYS A 206 -5.67 2.19 -3.89
N HIS A 207 -5.81 1.50 -5.02
CA HIS A 207 -4.68 0.92 -5.75
C HIS A 207 -3.75 2.01 -6.28
N LEU A 208 -4.28 3.02 -6.97
CA LEU A 208 -3.51 4.13 -7.52
C LEU A 208 -2.77 4.92 -6.43
N ALA A 209 -3.40 5.16 -5.28
CA ALA A 209 -2.76 5.84 -4.15
C ALA A 209 -1.55 5.05 -3.62
N ARG A 210 -1.68 3.72 -3.50
CA ARG A 210 -0.60 2.83 -3.07
C ARG A 210 0.52 2.72 -4.10
N GLU A 211 0.16 2.66 -5.36
CA GLU A 211 1.11 2.71 -6.46
C GLU A 211 1.87 4.04 -6.45
N GLY A 212 1.18 5.16 -6.24
CA GLY A 212 1.81 6.48 -6.07
C GLY A 212 2.83 6.53 -4.94
N GLN A 213 2.45 6.00 -3.77
CA GLN A 213 3.36 5.89 -2.63
C GLN A 213 4.57 4.99 -2.93
N GLY A 214 4.35 3.84 -3.57
CA GLY A 214 5.44 2.92 -3.95
C GLY A 214 6.37 3.49 -5.01
N MET A 215 5.84 4.29 -5.93
CA MET A 215 6.61 4.97 -6.99
C MET A 215 7.25 6.27 -6.50
N HIS A 216 6.88 6.80 -5.32
CA HIS A 216 7.53 7.98 -4.74
C HIS A 216 9.04 7.78 -4.50
N PHE A 217 9.46 6.52 -4.33
CA PHE A 217 10.86 6.14 -4.28
C PHE A 217 11.61 6.34 -5.62
N LEU A 218 10.87 6.37 -6.75
CA LEU A 218 11.41 6.47 -8.11
C LEU A 218 11.17 7.85 -8.76
N TYR A 219 10.02 8.49 -8.51
CA TYR A 219 9.61 9.77 -9.09
C TYR A 219 8.85 10.65 -8.08
N PRO A 220 8.94 11.99 -8.14
CA PRO A 220 8.16 12.87 -7.28
C PRO A 220 6.65 12.72 -7.52
N MET A 221 5.84 12.77 -6.44
CA MET A 221 4.39 12.49 -6.47
C MET A 221 3.60 13.33 -7.49
N GLN A 222 3.97 14.60 -7.64
CA GLN A 222 3.30 15.52 -8.57
C GLN A 222 3.48 15.08 -10.04
N VAL A 223 4.64 14.53 -10.40
CA VAL A 223 4.95 14.09 -11.78
C VAL A 223 4.20 12.80 -12.13
N LEU A 224 4.05 11.88 -11.16
CA LEU A 224 3.36 10.61 -11.40
C LEU A 224 1.87 10.80 -11.67
N ILE A 225 1.17 11.61 -10.85
CA ILE A 225 -0.27 11.83 -11.00
C ILE A 225 -0.56 12.51 -12.35
N LEU A 226 0.29 13.45 -12.79
CA LEU A 226 0.20 14.05 -14.13
C LEU A 226 0.42 13.02 -15.25
N MET A 227 1.35 12.07 -15.10
CA MET A 227 1.55 11.01 -16.09
C MET A 227 0.37 10.03 -16.18
N TYR A 228 -0.29 9.71 -15.06
CA TYR A 228 -1.50 8.87 -15.05
C TYR A 228 -2.70 9.57 -15.70
N ASP A 229 -2.88 10.86 -15.46
CA ASP A 229 -3.93 11.66 -16.11
C ASP A 229 -3.73 11.69 -17.64
N ILE A 230 -2.47 11.81 -18.09
CA ILE A 230 -2.12 11.83 -19.51
C ILE A 230 -2.21 10.44 -20.18
N ASN A 231 -1.84 9.36 -19.45
CA ASN A 231 -1.76 8.00 -19.99
C ASN A 231 -2.98 7.12 -19.68
N SER A 232 -3.96 7.61 -18.93
CA SER A 232 -5.22 6.88 -18.74
C SER A 232 -5.83 6.59 -20.11
N PRO A 233 -6.06 5.31 -20.46
CA PRO A 233 -6.64 4.91 -21.75
C PRO A 233 -8.14 5.27 -21.75
N GLY A 234 -8.42 6.57 -21.83
CA GLY A 234 -9.73 7.15 -21.60
C GLY A 234 -9.73 8.63 -21.25
N SER A 235 -8.58 9.35 -21.32
CA SER A 235 -8.65 10.82 -21.24
C SER A 235 -9.62 11.30 -22.35
N PRO A 236 -10.62 12.12 -22.01
CA PRO A 236 -11.74 12.45 -22.91
C PRO A 236 -11.31 13.21 -24.17
N HIS A 237 -10.02 13.51 -24.32
CA HIS A 237 -9.46 14.18 -25.48
C HIS A 237 -9.17 13.27 -26.68
N LYS A 238 -9.27 11.93 -26.57
CA LYS A 238 -8.90 11.04 -27.70
C LYS A 238 -10.05 10.33 -28.42
N THR A 239 -11.29 10.48 -27.95
CA THR A 239 -12.47 10.06 -28.71
C THR A 239 -13.49 11.19 -28.66
N GLU A 240 -13.27 12.23 -29.47
CA GLU A 240 -14.31 13.20 -29.79
C GLU A 240 -15.42 12.51 -30.57
N ASP A 241 -16.49 12.12 -29.87
CA ASP A 241 -17.79 11.92 -30.50
C ASP A 241 -18.34 13.31 -30.84
N VAL A 242 -18.28 13.66 -32.14
CA VAL A 242 -18.54 15.01 -32.67
C VAL A 242 -20.00 15.47 -32.50
N ASP A 243 -20.93 14.60 -32.07
CA ASP A 243 -22.36 14.86 -32.18
C ASP A 243 -23.18 14.95 -30.88
N ASN A 244 -22.62 14.88 -29.66
CA ASN A 244 -23.45 15.14 -28.46
C ASN A 244 -22.69 15.46 -27.14
N PRO A 245 -22.63 16.74 -26.70
CA PRO A 245 -21.83 17.13 -25.53
C PRO A 245 -22.52 16.95 -24.16
N ARG A 246 -23.62 16.16 -24.04
CA ARG A 246 -24.45 16.14 -22.81
C ARG A 246 -24.98 14.77 -22.35
N ARG A 247 -24.29 13.67 -22.61
CA ARG A 247 -24.64 12.38 -21.99
C ARG A 247 -23.45 11.78 -21.26
N PRO A 248 -23.39 11.87 -19.92
CA PRO A 248 -22.43 11.09 -19.16
C PRO A 248 -22.91 9.63 -19.18
N TYR A 249 -22.26 8.80 -19.99
CA TYR A 249 -22.43 7.35 -19.91
C TYR A 249 -21.66 6.86 -18.69
N GLY A 250 -22.32 6.76 -17.53
CA GLY A 250 -21.82 6.05 -16.35
C GLY A 250 -20.33 6.25 -16.09
N GLU A 251 -19.86 7.50 -16.18
CA GLU A 251 -18.45 7.82 -16.17
C GLU A 251 -17.84 7.35 -14.84
N MET A 252 -16.66 6.72 -14.91
CA MET A 252 -15.73 6.73 -13.80
C MET A 252 -15.29 8.19 -13.61
N CYS A 253 -16.17 9.02 -13.04
CA CYS A 253 -15.85 10.39 -12.66
C CYS A 253 -14.91 10.29 -11.46
N PHE A 254 -13.61 10.32 -11.73
CA PHE A 254 -12.65 10.75 -10.72
C PHE A 254 -13.03 12.18 -10.35
N ASP A 255 -13.63 12.39 -9.16
CA ASP A 255 -13.84 13.74 -8.66
C ASP A 255 -12.46 14.42 -8.57
N PRO A 256 -12.20 15.48 -9.35
CA PRO A 256 -10.92 16.18 -9.29
C PRO A 256 -10.62 16.70 -7.88
N ALA A 257 -11.66 16.95 -7.06
CA ALA A 257 -11.50 17.38 -5.68
C ALA A 257 -10.76 16.33 -4.83
N TRP A 258 -10.90 15.03 -5.13
CA TRP A 258 -10.21 13.98 -4.39
C TRP A 258 -8.74 13.83 -4.78
N ILE A 259 -8.41 14.00 -6.06
CA ILE A 259 -7.01 14.07 -6.51
C ILE A 259 -6.34 15.25 -5.81
N GLN A 260 -7.03 16.39 -5.74
CA GLN A 260 -6.57 17.58 -5.00
C GLN A 260 -6.44 17.32 -3.49
N GLU A 261 -7.30 16.49 -2.89
CA GLU A 261 -7.21 16.12 -1.47
C GLU A 261 -6.04 15.18 -1.17
N VAL A 262 -5.80 14.17 -2.03
CA VAL A 262 -4.61 13.30 -1.94
C VAL A 262 -3.33 14.12 -2.14
N LEU A 263 -3.32 15.07 -3.08
CA LEU A 263 -2.22 16.01 -3.26
C LEU A 263 -2.03 16.94 -2.05
N ARG A 264 -3.12 17.42 -1.44
CA ARG A 264 -3.06 18.27 -0.25
C ARG A 264 -2.43 17.53 0.93
N HIS A 265 -2.83 16.28 1.17
CA HIS A 265 -2.25 15.46 2.24
C HIS A 265 -0.76 15.11 2.02
N GLY A 266 -0.29 15.04 0.76
CA GLY A 266 1.13 14.86 0.46
C GLY A 266 2.00 16.08 0.77
N ASN A 267 1.42 17.29 0.78
CA ASN A 267 2.14 18.55 1.03
C ASN A 267 2.07 19.03 2.50
N GLU A 268 1.22 18.41 3.33
CA GLU A 268 1.02 18.79 4.74
C GLU A 268 1.74 17.86 5.75
N ALA A 269 2.45 16.84 5.27
CA ALA A 269 3.27 15.92 6.07
C ALA A 269 4.75 16.33 6.11
#